data_AF-A0A0K2JA02-F1
#
_entry.id   AF-A0A0K2JA02-F1
#
_cell.length_a   1.000
_cell.length_b   1.000
_cell.length_c   1.000
_cell.angle_alpha   90.00
_cell.angle_beta   90.00
_cell.angle_gamma   90.00
#
_symmetry.space_group_name_H-M   'P 1'
#
loop_
_entity.id
_entity.type
_entity.pdbx_description
1 polymer ?
#
loop_
_entity_poly.entity_id
_entity_poly.type
_entity_poly.pdbx_seq_one_letter_code
_entity_poly.pdbx_strand_id
1 'polypeptide(L)' 'MMEFNMFNYLKLKGLDNSELAKHFEKIDETNENINSILEKNPGAILKEIKVTYLDEEKKHIQFDINIEVVNN' A
#
# COMPACT_ATOMS: atom_id res chain seq x y z
N MET A 1 14.14 5.01 -10.90
CA MET A 1 13.16 3.93 -10.71
C MET A 1 11.81 4.61 -10.53
N MET A 2 10.73 4.16 -11.17
CA MET A 2 9.41 4.77 -10.93
C MET A 2 8.91 4.23 -9.57
N GLU A 3 8.73 5.12 -8.60
CA GLU A 3 8.25 4.75 -7.27
C GLU A 3 6.81 4.25 -7.34
N PHE A 4 6.51 3.24 -6.53
CA PHE A 4 5.15 2.79 -6.32
C PHE A 4 4.35 3.92 -5.66
N ASN A 5 3.11 4.11 -6.10
CA ASN A 5 2.20 5.13 -5.55
C ASN A 5 0.95 4.45 -5.00
N MET A 6 0.91 4.31 -3.67
CA MET A 6 -0.17 3.64 -2.96
C MET A 6 -1.52 4.38 -3.08
N PHE A 7 -1.51 5.72 -3.11
CA PHE A 7 -2.74 6.51 -3.28
C PHE A 7 -3.43 6.20 -4.61
N ASN A 8 -2.66 6.19 -5.71
CA ASN A 8 -3.19 5.86 -7.02
C ASN A 8 -3.68 4.41 -7.07
N TYR A 9 -2.94 3.48 -6.46
CA TYR A 9 -3.36 2.08 -6.36
C TYR A 9 -4.71 1.94 -5.66
N LEU A 10 -4.88 2.55 -4.48
CA LEU A 10 -6.10 2.47 -3.69
C LEU A 10 -7.28 3.15 -4.38
N LYS A 11 -7.04 4.27 -5.06
CA LYS A 11 -8.05 4.96 -5.86
C LYS A 11 -8.57 4.06 -7.00
N LEU A 12 -7.69 3.32 -7.67
CA LEU A 12 -8.06 2.33 -8.69
C LEU A 12 -8.81 1.12 -8.10
N LYS A 13 -8.61 0.81 -6.81
CA LYS A 13 -9.35 -0.22 -6.07
C LYS A 13 -10.72 0.25 -5.56
N GLY A 14 -11.06 1.52 -5.76
CA GLY A 14 -12.38 2.06 -5.45
C GLY A 14 -12.46 2.85 -4.15
N LEU A 15 -11.34 3.10 -3.45
CA LEU A 15 -11.34 4.00 -2.31
C LEU A 15 -11.53 5.44 -2.79
N ASP A 16 -12.47 6.15 -2.18
CA ASP A 16 -12.74 7.54 -2.53
C ASP A 16 -11.76 8.50 -1.84
N ASN A 17 -11.76 9.77 -2.28
CA ASN A 17 -10.84 10.77 -1.72
C ASN A 17 -11.07 11.03 -0.22
N SER A 18 -12.27 10.80 0.30
CA SER A 18 -12.57 11.00 1.72
C SER A 18 -11.98 9.88 2.58
N GLU A 19 -12.06 8.63 2.11
CA GLU A 19 -11.40 7.48 2.75
C GLU A 19 -9.87 7.63 2.67
N LEU A 20 -9.34 8.06 1.51
CA LEU A 20 -7.90 8.33 1.36
C LEU A 20 -7.41 9.45 2.29
N ALA A 21 -8.17 10.53 2.44
CA ALA A 21 -7.81 11.62 3.35
C ALA A 21 -7.88 11.19 4.82
N LYS A 22 -8.92 10.42 5.20
CA LYS A 22 -9.10 9.90 6.57
C LYS A 22 -7.93 9.01 7.00
N HIS A 23 -7.34 8.28 6.07
CA HIS A 23 -6.25 7.34 6.34
C HIS A 23 -4.90 7.78 5.76
N PHE A 24 -4.74 9.07 5.44
CA PHE A 24 -3.57 9.60 4.75
C PHE A 24 -2.26 9.16 5.39
N GLU A 25 -2.09 9.38 6.70
CA GLU A 25 -0.85 9.04 7.42
C GLU A 25 -0.49 7.56 7.29
N LYS A 26 -1.49 6.67 7.40
CA LYS A 26 -1.24 5.23 7.32
C LYS A 26 -0.90 4.78 5.90
N ILE A 27 -1.53 5.39 4.90
CA ILE A 27 -1.25 5.13 3.48
C ILE A 27 0.15 5.61 3.14
N ASP A 28 0.53 6.80 3.59
CA ASP A 28 1.83 7.42 3.34
C ASP A 28 2.97 6.59 3.95
N GLU A 29 2.85 6.24 5.24
CA GLU A 29 3.80 5.35 5.93
C GLU A 29 3.94 4.00 5.20
N THR A 30 2.83 3.43 4.75
CA THR A 30 2.84 2.14 4.04
C THR A 30 3.47 2.26 2.65
N ASN A 31 3.23 3.37 1.96
CA ASN A 31 3.84 3.68 0.66
C ASN A 31 5.37 3.79 0.77
N GLU A 32 5.87 4.51 1.78
CA GLU A 32 7.31 4.61 2.03
C GLU A 32 7.93 3.24 2.34
N ASN A 33 7.26 2.43 3.18
CA ASN A 33 7.72 1.09 3.52
C ASN A 33 7.82 0.18 2.28
N ILE A 34 6.81 0.18 1.41
CA ILE A 34 6.84 -0.59 0.15
C ILE A 34 8.02 -0.14 -0.71
N ASN A 35 8.16 1.17 -0.95
CA ASN A 35 9.23 1.68 -1.79
C ASN A 35 10.62 1.37 -1.22
N SER A 36 10.80 1.45 0.10
CA SER A 36 12.05 1.07 0.76
C SER A 36 12.40 -0.41 0.55
N ILE A 37 11.41 -1.31 0.61
CA ILE A 37 11.61 -2.75 0.36
C ILE A 37 12.00 -2.98 -1.11
N LEU A 38 11.29 -2.35 -2.05
CA LEU A 38 11.56 -2.50 -3.48
C LEU A 38 12.93 -1.95 -3.87
N GLU A 39 13.35 -0.83 -3.28
CA GLU A 39 14.67 -0.24 -3.53
C GLU A 39 15.81 -1.13 -3.01
N LYS A 40 15.64 -1.72 -1.82
CA LYS A 40 16.67 -2.56 -1.18
C LYS A 40 16.79 -3.96 -1.80
N ASN A 41 15.79 -4.42 -2.56
CA ASN A 41 15.74 -5.77 -3.10
C ASN A 41 15.59 -5.73 -4.63
N PRO A 42 16.68 -5.67 -5.39
CA PRO A 42 16.65 -5.71 -6.84
C PRO A 42 16.05 -7.05 -7.30
N GLY A 43 14.84 -7.02 -7.86
CA GLY A 43 14.07 -8.23 -8.23
C GLY A 43 12.81 -8.46 -7.37
N ALA A 44 12.56 -7.61 -6.37
CA ALA A 44 11.29 -7.61 -5.65
C ALA A 44 10.13 -7.10 -6.54
N ILE A 45 8.99 -7.78 -6.46
CA ILE A 45 7.78 -7.48 -7.22
C ILE A 45 6.62 -7.41 -6.23
N LEU A 46 5.97 -6.25 -6.15
CA LEU A 46 4.71 -6.09 -5.43
C LEU A 46 3.59 -6.84 -6.18
N LYS A 47 3.00 -7.85 -5.55
CA LYS A 47 1.94 -8.68 -6.15
C LYS A 47 0.55 -8.19 -5.79
N GLU A 48 0.34 -7.88 -4.51
CA GLU A 48 -0.99 -7.61 -3.98
C GLU A 48 -0.89 -6.70 -2.75
N ILE A 49 -1.90 -5.84 -2.59
CA ILE A 49 -2.20 -5.15 -1.35
C ILE A 49 -3.65 -5.44 -1.03
N LYS A 50 -3.91 -6.13 0.09
CA LYS A 50 -5.26 -6.33 0.61
C LYS A 50 -5.58 -5.23 1.60
N VAL A 51 -6.76 -4.66 1.46
CA VAL A 51 -7.27 -3.60 2.32
C VAL A 51 -8.36 -4.18 3.20
N THR A 52 -8.22 -4.03 4.51
CA THR A 52 -9.24 -4.44 5.49
C THR A 52 -9.53 -3.31 6.46
N TYR A 53 -10.76 -3.24 6.94
CA TYR A 53 -11.16 -2.34 8.02
C TYR A 53 -11.38 -3.18 9.28
N LEU A 54 -10.79 -2.76 10.39
CA LEU A 54 -10.83 -3.49 11.66
C LEU A 54 -12.05 -3.14 12.51
N ASP A 55 -12.84 -2.16 12.08
CA ASP A 55 -14.05 -1.70 12.74
C ASP A 55 -15.13 -1.30 11.72
N GLU A 56 -16.39 -1.32 12.15
CA GLU A 56 -17.55 -0.99 11.31
C GLU A 56 -17.57 0.49 10.87
N GLU A 57 -16.97 1.39 11.67
CA GLU A 57 -16.85 2.82 11.36
C GLU A 57 -15.68 3.14 10.41
N LYS A 58 -14.97 2.10 9.95
CA LYS A 58 -13.79 2.19 9.09
C LYS A 58 -12.74 3.17 9.61
N LYS A 59 -12.51 3.25 10.92
CA LYS A 59 -11.51 4.17 11.51
C LYS A 59 -10.10 3.58 11.46
N HIS A 60 -9.99 2.27 11.51
CA HIS A 60 -8.74 1.54 11.52
C HIS A 60 -8.62 0.72 10.23
N ILE A 61 -7.78 1.21 9.32
CA ILE A 61 -7.44 0.52 8.07
C ILE A 61 -6.17 -0.33 8.29
N GLN A 62 -6.19 -1.55 7.77
CA GLN A 62 -5.05 -2.44 7.72
C GLN A 62 -4.73 -2.78 6.26
N PHE A 63 -3.42 -2.85 5.96
CA PHE A 63 -2.88 -3.20 4.67
C PHE A 63 -2.03 -4.45 4.79
N ASP A 64 -2.46 -5.54 4.16
CA ASP A 64 -1.65 -6.75 4.03
C ASP A 64 -0.96 -6.73 2.67
N ILE A 65 0.37 -6.68 2.69
CA ILE A 65 1.19 -6.41 1.51
C ILE A 65 1.94 -7.69 1.14
N ASN A 66 1.78 -8.15 -0.10
CA ASN A 66 2.51 -9.29 -0.63
C ASN A 66 3.56 -8.82 -1.65
N ILE A 67 4.83 -8.94 -1.28
CA ILE A 67 5.99 -8.67 -2.13
C ILE A 67 6.75 -9.97 -2.31
N GLU A 68 6.90 -10.40 -3.55
CA GLU A 68 7.73 -11.54 -3.92
C GLU A 68 9.15 -11.05 -4.21
N VAL A 69 10.15 -11.64 -3.57
CA VAL A 69 11.57 -11.37 -3.87
C VAL A 69 12.08 -12.49 -4.76
N VAL A 70 12.31 -12.18 -6.04
CA VAL A 70 12.89 -13.14 -6.98
C VAL A 70 14.40 -13.11 -6.79
N ASN A 71 14.94 -14.08 -6.05
CA ASN A 71 16.37 -14.33 -6.03
C ASN A 71 16.73 -15.16 -7.26
N ASN A 72 17.50 -14.58 -8.18
CA ASN A 72 18.15 -15.32 -9.25
C ASN A 72 19.29 -16.20 -8.72
#